data_AF-A0A1F8ZRP7-F1
#
_entry.id   AF-A0A1F8ZRP7-F1
#
_cell.length_a   1.000
_cell.length_b   1.000
_cell.length_c   1.000
_cell.angle_alpha   90.00
_cell.angle_beta   90.00
_cell.angle_gamma   90.00
#
_symmetry.space_group_name_H-M   'P 1'
#
loop_
_entity.id
_entity.type
_entity.pdbx_description
1 polymer ?
#
loop_
_entity_poly.entity_id
_entity_poly.type
_entity_poly.pdbx_seq_one_letter_code
_entity_poly.pdbx_strand_id
1 'polypeptide(L)'
;MTGKWHKPLNEIKDAIAEAAAALSDTNPGVIVFNCTANSMEGGLAGEARVREVIQEASGCPAITAGQAITEALKLFQLKKLVLISPYVAATNQHEIRFLSEAGFDVIHDLGLGLRGGAQYINVTPQRWKEIALENVRPEADGYLLSCTNTTMIEAIEELEQSLKKPVVTSNQAVLWASLRRLNIAQPIPGLGRLFRTAS
;
A
#
# COMPACT_ATOMS: atom_id res chain seq x y z
N MET A 1 -4.33 11.17 3.49
CA MET A 1 -5.25 12.07 4.22
C MET A 1 -6.65 11.84 3.65
N THR A 2 -7.54 11.10 4.28
CA THR A 2 -8.84 10.72 3.65
C THR A 2 -10.08 11.26 4.37
N GLY A 3 -9.87 12.13 5.38
CA GLY A 3 -10.94 12.79 6.13
C GLY A 3 -11.16 14.24 5.67
N LYS A 4 -11.80 15.06 6.51
CA LYS A 4 -12.15 16.46 6.21
C LYS A 4 -11.00 17.39 5.80
N TRP A 5 -9.75 17.00 6.06
CA TRP A 5 -8.54 17.74 5.72
C TRP A 5 -7.81 17.14 4.51
N HIS A 6 -8.46 16.25 3.76
CA HIS A 6 -7.92 15.75 2.51
C HIS A 6 -7.65 16.93 1.58
N LYS A 7 -6.44 16.90 1.00
CA LYS A 7 -5.99 17.81 -0.03
C LYS A 7 -5.37 16.96 -1.15
N PRO A 8 -5.55 17.33 -2.42
CA PRO A 8 -4.91 16.61 -3.52
C PRO A 8 -3.37 16.77 -3.43
N LEU A 9 -2.64 15.83 -4.04
CA LEU A 9 -1.16 15.79 -4.00
C LEU A 9 -0.46 17.12 -4.32
N ASN A 10 -0.96 17.87 -5.30
CA ASN A 10 -0.36 19.16 -5.71
C ASN A 10 -0.44 20.23 -4.61
N GLU A 11 -1.49 20.21 -3.78
CA GLU A 11 -1.69 21.18 -2.70
C GLU A 11 -0.91 20.84 -1.42
N ILE A 12 -0.37 19.62 -1.31
CA ILE A 12 0.42 19.18 -0.16
C ILE A 12 1.90 19.07 -0.48
N LYS A 13 2.31 19.39 -1.71
CA LYS A 13 3.70 19.28 -2.17
C LYS A 13 4.66 19.98 -1.19
N ASP A 14 4.36 21.21 -0.81
CA ASP A 14 5.23 22.00 0.06
C ASP A 14 5.29 21.40 1.47
N ALA A 15 4.17 20.89 1.98
CA ALA A 15 4.13 20.19 3.27
C ALA A 15 4.91 18.86 3.23
N ILE A 16 4.92 18.15 2.10
CA ILE A 16 5.75 16.95 1.90
C ILE A 16 7.24 17.35 1.92
N ALA A 17 7.62 18.39 1.19
CA ALA A 17 9.00 18.86 1.14
C ALA A 17 9.49 19.32 2.51
N GLU A 18 8.69 20.11 3.24
CA GLU A 18 9.00 20.58 4.59
C GLU A 18 9.18 19.41 5.57
N ALA A 19 8.26 18.43 5.56
CA ALA A 19 8.38 17.24 6.40
C ALA A 19 9.61 16.40 6.05
N ALA A 20 9.92 16.24 4.76
CA ALA A 20 11.08 15.48 4.29
C ALA A 20 12.40 16.16 4.70
N ALA A 21 12.49 17.48 4.55
CA ALA A 21 13.64 18.26 5.01
C ALA A 21 13.83 18.13 6.53
N ALA A 22 12.77 18.25 7.32
CA ALA A 22 12.83 18.07 8.77
C ALA A 22 13.26 16.64 9.17
N LEU A 23 12.77 15.61 8.47
CA LEU A 23 13.19 14.22 8.72
C LEU A 23 14.66 13.97 8.36
N SER A 24 15.23 14.73 7.43
CA SER A 24 16.61 14.55 6.97
C SER A 24 17.66 14.81 8.06
N ASP A 25 17.33 15.59 9.08
CA ASP A 25 18.19 15.83 10.26
C ASP A 25 18.56 14.52 10.99
N THR A 26 17.76 13.47 10.82
CA THR A 26 18.01 12.14 11.39
C THR A 26 18.93 11.25 10.54
N ASN A 27 19.33 11.71 9.35
CA ASN A 27 20.06 10.95 8.32
C ASN A 27 19.43 9.55 8.06
N PRO A 28 18.14 9.48 7.69
CA PRO A 28 17.45 8.22 7.52
C PRO A 28 17.95 7.48 6.27
N GLY A 29 18.07 6.15 6.35
CA GLY A 29 18.42 5.33 5.19
C GLY A 29 17.33 5.31 4.10
N VAL A 30 16.08 5.59 4.45
CA VAL A 30 14.97 5.78 3.52
C VAL A 30 13.86 6.60 4.17
N ILE A 31 13.22 7.50 3.40
CA ILE A 31 12.00 8.20 3.78
C ILE A 31 10.81 7.59 3.04
N VAL A 32 9.71 7.36 3.76
CA VAL A 32 8.51 6.73 3.20
C VAL A 32 7.33 7.70 3.19
N PHE A 33 6.76 7.95 2.02
CA PHE A 33 5.42 8.53 1.90
C PHE A 33 4.35 7.47 2.19
N ASN A 34 4.00 7.32 3.47
CA ASN A 34 3.19 6.21 3.99
C ASN A 34 1.67 6.42 3.85
N CYS A 35 1.19 6.76 2.65
CA CYS A 35 -0.24 6.90 2.36
C CYS A 35 -0.60 6.29 1.00
N THR A 36 -1.34 5.16 1.00
CA THR A 36 -1.71 4.45 -0.24
C THR A 36 -2.52 5.31 -1.19
N ALA A 37 -3.70 5.76 -0.76
CA ALA A 37 -4.62 6.53 -1.60
C ALA A 37 -3.97 7.78 -2.20
N ASN A 38 -3.29 8.60 -1.38
CA ASN A 38 -2.60 9.79 -1.89
C ASN A 38 -1.44 9.41 -2.80
N SER A 39 -0.68 8.34 -2.53
CA SER A 39 0.43 7.94 -3.41
C SER A 39 -0.03 7.47 -4.80
N MET A 40 -1.26 6.96 -4.90
CA MET A 40 -1.83 6.45 -6.16
C MET A 40 -2.71 7.47 -6.89
N GLU A 41 -3.11 8.56 -6.23
CA GLU A 41 -4.10 9.52 -6.72
C GLU A 41 -3.79 10.08 -8.11
N GLY A 42 -2.51 10.42 -8.35
CA GLY A 42 -2.00 10.99 -9.60
C GLY A 42 -1.41 9.97 -10.59
N GLY A 43 -1.74 8.69 -10.46
CA GLY A 43 -1.17 7.62 -11.30
C GLY A 43 0.33 7.42 -11.05
N LEU A 44 1.00 6.67 -11.94
CA LEU A 44 2.43 6.39 -11.84
C LEU A 44 3.29 7.67 -11.89
N ALA A 45 2.87 8.66 -12.68
CA ALA A 45 3.56 9.93 -12.79
C ALA A 45 3.46 10.76 -11.50
N GLY A 46 2.27 10.79 -10.87
CA GLY A 46 2.07 11.46 -9.59
C GLY A 46 2.85 10.80 -8.46
N GLU A 47 2.87 9.47 -8.44
CA GLU A 47 3.68 8.69 -7.48
C GLU A 47 5.17 9.01 -7.60
N ALA A 48 5.71 9.00 -8.83
CA ALA A 48 7.10 9.35 -9.08
C ALA A 48 7.43 10.79 -8.64
N ARG A 49 6.55 11.74 -8.94
CA ARG A 49 6.69 13.15 -8.52
C ARG A 49 6.75 13.29 -7.00
N VAL A 50 5.97 12.52 -6.24
CA VAL A 50 6.04 12.53 -4.77
C VAL A 50 7.41 12.09 -4.27
N ARG A 51 7.99 11.03 -4.86
CA ARG A 51 9.35 10.60 -4.50
C ARG A 51 10.38 11.67 -4.83
N GLU A 52 10.30 12.23 -6.03
CA GLU A 52 11.22 13.29 -6.48
C GLU A 52 11.22 14.47 -5.50
N VAL A 53 10.04 14.93 -5.07
CA VAL A 53 9.90 16.01 -4.08
C VAL A 53 10.58 15.67 -2.75
N ILE A 54 10.40 14.44 -2.26
CA ILE A 54 11.03 13.99 -1.01
C ILE A 54 12.56 13.95 -1.16
N GLN A 55 13.04 13.38 -2.26
CA GLN A 55 14.48 13.26 -2.53
C GLN A 55 15.14 14.62 -2.71
N GLU A 56 14.52 15.54 -3.45
CA GLU A 56 15.00 16.91 -3.66
C GLU A 56 15.10 17.68 -2.34
N ALA A 57 14.11 17.54 -1.45
CA ALA A 57 14.05 18.28 -0.20
C ALA A 57 14.96 17.70 0.90
N SER A 58 15.17 16.38 0.92
CA SER A 58 15.91 15.71 2.00
C SER A 58 17.31 15.26 1.63
N GLY A 59 17.60 15.07 0.34
CA GLY A 59 18.80 14.36 -0.13
C GLY A 59 18.80 12.85 0.19
N CYS A 60 17.76 12.33 0.84
CA CYS A 60 17.66 10.93 1.24
C CYS A 60 16.93 10.08 0.18
N PRO A 61 17.18 8.76 0.11
CA PRO A 61 16.36 7.85 -0.67
C PRO A 61 14.89 7.90 -0.24
N ALA A 62 13.96 7.82 -1.20
CA ALA A 62 12.53 7.89 -0.91
C ALA A 62 11.75 6.76 -1.58
N ILE A 63 10.65 6.34 -0.93
CA ILE A 63 9.62 5.48 -1.51
C ILE A 63 8.22 5.95 -1.15
N THR A 64 7.24 5.41 -1.88
CA THR A 64 5.82 5.56 -1.53
C THR A 64 5.19 4.20 -1.24
N ALA A 65 4.02 4.22 -0.59
CA ALA A 65 3.18 3.04 -0.46
C ALA A 65 2.80 2.44 -1.83
N GLY A 66 2.47 3.28 -2.82
CA GLY A 66 2.16 2.84 -4.19
C GLY A 66 3.30 2.06 -4.84
N GLN A 67 4.53 2.59 -4.79
CA GLN A 67 5.71 1.88 -5.29
C GLN A 67 5.90 0.54 -4.57
N ALA A 68 5.90 0.55 -3.24
CA ALA A 68 6.12 -0.65 -2.43
C ALA A 68 5.11 -1.76 -2.76
N ILE A 69 3.84 -1.40 -2.94
CA ILE A 69 2.78 -2.33 -3.35
C ILE A 69 3.06 -2.91 -4.73
N THR A 70 3.36 -2.07 -5.72
CA THR A 70 3.62 -2.58 -7.09
C THR A 70 4.85 -3.47 -7.16
N GLU A 71 5.90 -3.18 -6.38
CA GLU A 71 7.08 -4.04 -6.26
C GLU A 71 6.74 -5.39 -5.64
N ALA A 72 5.96 -5.41 -4.55
CA ALA A 72 5.51 -6.64 -3.91
C ALA A 72 4.62 -7.50 -4.81
N LEU A 73 3.67 -6.88 -5.53
CA LEU A 73 2.80 -7.57 -6.48
C LEU A 73 3.61 -8.15 -7.66
N LYS A 74 4.62 -7.42 -8.16
CA LYS A 74 5.55 -7.88 -9.21
C LYS A 74 6.43 -9.04 -8.75
N LEU A 75 6.89 -9.04 -7.50
CA LEU A 75 7.67 -10.14 -6.93
C LEU A 75 6.92 -11.47 -7.03
N PHE A 76 5.62 -11.43 -6.78
CA PHE A 76 4.73 -12.59 -6.91
C PHE A 76 4.23 -12.86 -8.34
N GLN A 77 4.67 -12.06 -9.33
CA GLN A 77 4.26 -12.15 -10.72
C GLN A 77 2.73 -12.08 -10.92
N LEU A 78 2.02 -11.38 -10.03
CA LEU A 78 0.57 -11.26 -10.11
C LEU A 78 0.16 -10.43 -11.33
N LYS A 79 -0.95 -10.80 -11.96
CA LYS A 79 -1.60 -10.04 -13.04
C LYS A 79 -3.03 -9.70 -12.69
N LYS A 80 -3.83 -10.68 -12.30
CA LYS A 80 -5.24 -10.52 -11.91
C LYS A 80 -5.39 -10.38 -10.40
N LEU A 81 -5.94 -9.27 -9.95
CA LEU A 81 -6.02 -8.92 -8.54
C LEU A 81 -7.46 -8.77 -8.07
N VAL A 82 -7.70 -9.19 -6.83
CA VAL A 82 -8.82 -8.69 -6.03
C VAL A 82 -8.33 -7.52 -5.20
N LEU A 83 -8.99 -6.37 -5.31
CA LEU A 83 -8.71 -5.16 -4.52
C LEU A 83 -9.76 -5.00 -3.41
N ILE A 84 -9.33 -4.97 -2.15
CA ILE A 84 -10.20 -4.68 -1.00
C ILE A 84 -9.64 -3.50 -0.25
N SER A 85 -10.46 -2.48 0.00
CA SER A 85 -10.05 -1.26 0.69
C SER A 85 -11.13 -0.73 1.64
N PRO A 86 -10.79 0.13 2.61
CA PRO A 86 -11.80 0.78 3.45
C PRO A 86 -12.51 1.94 2.73
N TYR A 87 -12.10 2.27 1.51
CA TYR A 87 -12.42 3.57 0.93
C TYR A 87 -13.82 3.65 0.32
N VAL A 88 -14.23 4.89 0.02
CA VAL A 88 -15.36 5.16 -0.88
C VAL A 88 -14.99 4.80 -2.32
N ALA A 89 -16.01 4.53 -3.14
CA ALA A 89 -15.85 4.08 -4.53
C ALA A 89 -14.94 5.02 -5.34
N ALA A 90 -15.06 6.34 -5.18
CA ALA A 90 -14.22 7.31 -5.89
C ALA A 90 -12.72 7.06 -5.64
N THR A 91 -12.30 6.89 -4.38
CA THR A 91 -10.91 6.58 -4.02
C THR A 91 -10.47 5.22 -4.56
N ASN A 92 -11.34 4.19 -4.49
CA ASN A 92 -11.02 2.88 -5.05
C ASN A 92 -10.74 2.96 -6.56
N GLN A 93 -11.48 3.80 -7.29
CA GLN A 93 -11.26 4.03 -8.72
C GLN A 93 -9.89 4.67 -9.02
N HIS A 94 -9.34 5.51 -8.14
CA HIS A 94 -7.95 5.98 -8.29
C HIS A 94 -6.95 4.83 -8.18
N GLU A 95 -7.13 3.92 -7.23
CA GLU A 95 -6.24 2.77 -7.04
C GLU A 95 -6.31 1.80 -8.22
N ILE A 96 -7.51 1.52 -8.74
CA ILE A 96 -7.71 0.69 -9.93
C ILE A 96 -6.97 1.28 -11.13
N ARG A 97 -7.08 2.60 -11.37
CA ARG A 97 -6.36 3.26 -12.46
C ARG A 97 -4.85 3.16 -12.30
N PHE A 98 -4.33 3.45 -11.11
CA PHE A 98 -2.90 3.33 -10.81
C PHE A 98 -2.39 1.90 -11.02
N LEU A 99 -3.11 0.89 -10.53
CA LEU A 99 -2.76 -0.52 -10.70
C LEU A 99 -2.80 -0.95 -12.17
N SER A 100 -3.77 -0.43 -12.93
CA SER A 100 -3.85 -0.65 -14.38
C SER A 100 -2.66 -0.06 -15.13
N GLU A 101 -2.27 1.18 -14.83
CA GLU A 101 -1.04 1.80 -15.36
C GLU A 101 0.20 0.98 -15.00
N ALA A 102 0.24 0.38 -13.81
CA ALA A 102 1.32 -0.47 -13.35
C ALA A 102 1.31 -1.90 -13.96
N GLY A 103 0.32 -2.22 -14.81
CA GLY A 103 0.22 -3.48 -15.56
C GLY A 103 -0.51 -4.61 -14.83
N PHE A 104 -1.40 -4.27 -13.89
CA PHE A 104 -2.28 -5.20 -13.19
C PHE A 104 -3.74 -5.04 -13.64
N ASP A 105 -4.46 -6.16 -13.67
CA ASP A 105 -5.88 -6.24 -13.98
C ASP A 105 -6.67 -6.45 -12.67
N VAL A 106 -7.40 -5.43 -12.21
CA VAL A 106 -8.26 -5.56 -11.03
C VAL A 106 -9.59 -6.16 -11.47
N ILE A 107 -9.72 -7.48 -11.31
CA ILE A 107 -10.88 -8.25 -11.77
C ILE A 107 -12.07 -8.19 -10.82
N HIS A 108 -11.84 -7.78 -9.57
CA HIS A 108 -12.87 -7.56 -8.56
C HIS A 108 -12.38 -6.51 -7.57
N ASP A 109 -13.24 -5.56 -7.22
CA ASP A 109 -12.96 -4.56 -6.21
C ASP A 109 -14.07 -4.46 -5.15
N LEU A 110 -13.68 -4.14 -3.92
CA LEU A 110 -14.58 -3.79 -2.83
C LEU A 110 -14.01 -2.64 -2.01
N GLY A 111 -14.72 -1.52 -1.99
CA GLY A 111 -14.52 -0.43 -1.03
C GLY A 111 -15.58 -0.44 0.06
N LEU A 112 -15.20 -0.41 1.34
CA LEU A 112 -16.15 -0.41 2.47
C LEU A 112 -16.93 0.90 2.66
N GLY A 113 -16.61 1.96 1.91
CA GLY A 113 -17.33 3.23 1.99
C GLY A 113 -17.07 4.04 3.27
N LEU A 114 -15.99 3.76 3.99
CA LEU A 114 -15.70 4.39 5.28
C LEU A 114 -15.09 5.79 5.09
N ARG A 115 -15.32 6.67 6.07
CA ARG A 115 -14.97 8.11 6.01
C ARG A 115 -13.62 8.47 6.65
N GLY A 116 -12.78 7.48 6.95
CA GLY A 116 -11.44 7.68 7.50
C GLY A 116 -11.36 7.72 9.03
N GLY A 117 -10.15 7.98 9.52
CA GLY A 117 -9.83 8.09 10.95
C GLY A 117 -10.20 6.81 11.72
N ALA A 118 -11.00 6.99 12.78
CA ALA A 118 -11.45 5.91 13.65
C ALA A 118 -12.16 4.78 12.90
N GLN A 119 -12.89 5.08 11.82
CA GLN A 119 -13.62 4.05 11.08
C GLN A 119 -12.68 3.05 10.41
N TYR A 120 -11.51 3.47 9.92
CA TYR A 120 -10.56 2.55 9.28
C TYR A 120 -9.88 1.64 10.30
N ILE A 121 -9.45 2.20 11.43
CA ILE A 121 -8.72 1.47 12.48
C ILE A 121 -9.63 0.52 13.27
N ASN A 122 -10.94 0.81 13.35
CA ASN A 122 -11.90 -0.01 14.08
C ASN A 122 -12.32 -1.28 13.31
N VAL A 123 -12.00 -1.40 12.01
CA VAL A 123 -12.21 -2.66 11.29
C VAL A 123 -11.13 -3.64 11.75
N THR A 124 -11.53 -4.68 12.47
CA THR A 124 -10.61 -5.65 13.10
C THR A 124 -9.92 -6.53 12.05
N PRO A 125 -8.75 -7.12 12.37
CA PRO A 125 -8.09 -8.09 11.47
C PRO A 125 -9.02 -9.24 11.09
N GLN A 126 -9.80 -9.75 12.05
CA GLN A 126 -10.77 -10.82 11.82
C GLN A 126 -11.87 -10.38 10.83
N ARG A 127 -12.34 -9.12 10.91
CA ARG A 127 -13.33 -8.61 9.95
C ARG A 127 -12.73 -8.46 8.56
N TRP A 128 -11.47 -8.00 8.44
CA TRP A 128 -10.77 -7.97 7.14
C TRP A 128 -10.64 -9.37 6.53
N LYS A 129 -10.35 -10.37 7.37
CA LYS A 129 -10.29 -11.77 6.94
C LYS A 129 -11.63 -12.24 6.39
N GLU A 130 -12.72 -12.05 7.12
CA GLU A 130 -14.07 -12.40 6.67
C GLU A 130 -14.42 -11.74 5.33
N ILE A 131 -14.19 -10.43 5.21
CA ILE A 131 -14.46 -9.68 3.99
C ILE A 131 -13.67 -10.26 2.81
N ALA A 132 -12.38 -10.57 2.99
CA ALA A 132 -11.58 -11.17 1.92
C ALA A 132 -12.07 -12.57 1.51
N LEU A 133 -12.55 -13.38 2.46
CA LEU A 133 -13.12 -14.70 2.18
C LEU A 133 -14.51 -14.62 1.52
N GLU A 134 -15.32 -13.61 1.85
CA GLU A 134 -16.60 -13.31 1.18
C GLU A 134 -16.39 -12.90 -0.29
N ASN A 135 -15.19 -12.41 -0.63
CA ASN A 135 -14.84 -11.89 -1.96
C ASN A 135 -13.86 -12.79 -2.72
N VAL A 136 -13.91 -14.11 -2.48
CA VAL A 136 -13.06 -15.06 -3.20
C VAL A 136 -13.33 -15.05 -4.70
N ARG A 137 -12.25 -15.02 -5.49
CA ARG A 137 -12.27 -15.14 -6.95
C ARG A 137 -11.29 -16.23 -7.37
N PRO A 138 -11.77 -17.42 -7.79
CA PRO A 138 -10.90 -18.52 -8.21
C PRO A 138 -9.91 -18.15 -9.32
N GLU A 139 -10.25 -17.19 -10.15
CA GLU A 139 -9.48 -16.69 -11.30
C GLU A 139 -8.49 -15.56 -10.97
N ALA A 140 -8.48 -15.04 -9.74
CA ALA A 140 -7.47 -14.08 -9.28
C ALA A 140 -6.09 -14.75 -9.08
N ASP A 141 -4.99 -14.04 -9.34
CA ASP A 141 -3.66 -14.50 -8.98
C ASP A 141 -3.36 -14.23 -7.50
N GLY A 142 -3.91 -13.15 -6.95
CA GLY A 142 -3.69 -12.73 -5.56
C GLY A 142 -4.61 -11.58 -5.12
N TYR A 143 -4.40 -11.13 -3.89
CA TYR A 143 -5.23 -10.14 -3.23
C TYR A 143 -4.39 -8.93 -2.78
N LEU A 144 -4.92 -7.73 -3.01
CA LEU A 144 -4.42 -6.50 -2.43
C LEU A 144 -5.44 -5.99 -1.40
N LEU A 145 -5.02 -5.94 -0.14
CA LEU A 145 -5.73 -5.31 0.96
C LEU A 145 -5.12 -3.92 1.18
N SER A 146 -5.77 -2.91 0.61
CA SER A 146 -5.25 -1.56 0.47
C SER A 146 -5.64 -0.66 1.63
N CYS A 147 -4.63 0.01 2.20
CA CYS A 147 -4.64 1.17 3.11
C CYS A 147 -3.53 1.00 4.17
N THR A 148 -2.83 2.09 4.49
CA THR A 148 -1.83 2.10 5.57
C THR A 148 -2.42 2.39 6.96
N ASN A 149 -3.66 2.87 7.03
CA ASN A 149 -4.34 3.22 8.29
C ASN A 149 -5.34 2.14 8.73
N THR A 150 -4.94 0.86 8.70
CA THR A 150 -5.75 -0.33 9.01
C THR A 150 -4.93 -1.40 9.75
N THR A 151 -5.62 -2.35 10.37
CA THR A 151 -5.06 -3.51 11.12
C THR A 151 -5.16 -4.79 10.29
N MET A 152 -4.83 -4.71 9.00
CA MET A 152 -4.90 -5.86 8.09
C MET A 152 -3.69 -6.80 8.23
N ILE A 153 -2.57 -6.31 8.78
CA ILE A 153 -1.29 -7.02 8.73
C ILE A 153 -1.31 -8.32 9.54
N GLU A 154 -2.09 -8.35 10.61
CA GLU A 154 -2.28 -9.49 11.49
C GLU A 154 -3.10 -10.62 10.84
N ALA A 155 -3.88 -10.33 9.79
CA ALA A 155 -4.74 -11.31 9.12
C ALA A 155 -4.04 -12.05 7.95
N ILE A 156 -2.83 -11.64 7.57
CA ILE A 156 -2.20 -12.05 6.30
C ILE A 156 -1.96 -13.55 6.23
N GLU A 157 -1.30 -14.14 7.22
CA GLU A 157 -0.92 -15.56 7.16
C GLU A 157 -2.14 -16.48 7.10
N GLU A 158 -3.14 -16.21 7.94
CA GLU A 158 -4.39 -16.96 7.94
C GLU A 158 -5.12 -16.79 6.61
N LEU A 159 -5.14 -15.59 6.03
CA LEU A 159 -5.73 -15.36 4.72
C LEU A 159 -5.01 -16.12 3.62
N GLU A 160 -3.68 -16.08 3.56
CA GLU A 160 -2.91 -16.85 2.57
C GLU A 160 -3.12 -18.36 2.70
N GLN A 161 -3.33 -18.86 3.93
CA GLN A 161 -3.64 -20.26 4.19
C GLN A 161 -5.05 -20.64 3.73
N SER A 162 -6.04 -19.78 3.96
CA SER A 162 -7.44 -20.03 3.54
C SER A 162 -7.62 -19.84 2.03
N LEU A 163 -7.06 -18.78 1.46
CA LEU A 163 -7.18 -18.42 0.04
C LEU A 163 -6.28 -19.26 -0.87
N LYS A 164 -5.22 -19.85 -0.30
CA LYS A 164 -4.13 -20.53 -1.03
C LYS A 164 -3.39 -19.63 -2.04
N LYS A 165 -3.63 -18.32 -2.03
CA LYS A 165 -3.05 -17.31 -2.92
C LYS A 165 -2.24 -16.27 -2.12
N PRO A 166 -1.29 -15.56 -2.75
CA PRO A 166 -0.58 -14.46 -2.10
C PRO A 166 -1.53 -13.33 -1.70
N VAL A 167 -1.26 -12.73 -0.54
CA VAL A 167 -1.98 -11.57 -0.01
C VAL A 167 -0.98 -10.48 0.29
N VAL A 168 -1.18 -9.30 -0.32
CA VAL A 168 -0.35 -8.12 -0.09
C VAL A 168 -1.19 -7.08 0.64
N THR A 169 -0.68 -6.53 1.74
CA THR A 169 -1.26 -5.34 2.38
C THR A 169 -0.36 -4.13 2.16
N SER A 170 -0.92 -2.90 2.21
CA SER A 170 -0.09 -1.69 2.08
C SER A 170 0.99 -1.61 3.17
N ASN A 171 0.65 -1.90 4.43
CA ASN A 171 1.59 -1.83 5.56
C ASN A 171 2.71 -2.87 5.44
N GLN A 172 2.38 -4.11 5.08
CA GLN A 172 3.35 -5.17 4.83
C GLN A 172 4.28 -4.83 3.66
N ALA A 173 3.75 -4.32 2.55
CA ALA A 173 4.53 -3.95 1.38
C ALA A 173 5.51 -2.81 1.68
N VAL A 174 5.05 -1.77 2.38
CA VAL A 174 5.89 -0.64 2.82
C VAL A 174 7.03 -1.13 3.70
N LEU A 175 6.74 -1.95 4.71
CA LEU A 175 7.77 -2.50 5.59
C LEU A 175 8.78 -3.34 4.82
N TRP A 176 8.30 -4.22 3.93
CA TRP A 176 9.16 -5.07 3.09
C TRP A 176 10.08 -4.22 2.21
N ALA A 177 9.52 -3.27 1.46
CA ALA A 177 10.27 -2.41 0.54
C ALA A 177 11.31 -1.54 1.27
N SER A 178 10.95 -1.05 2.47
CA SER A 178 11.86 -0.26 3.32
C SER A 178 13.05 -1.08 3.78
N LEU A 179 12.81 -2.29 4.32
CA LEU A 179 13.89 -3.18 4.78
C LEU A 179 14.81 -3.59 3.62
N ARG A 180 14.26 -3.86 2.43
CA ARG A 180 15.06 -4.18 1.24
C ARG A 180 16.01 -3.04 0.85
N ARG A 181 15.57 -1.78 0.96
CA ARG A 181 16.40 -0.59 0.71
C ARG A 181 17.48 -0.38 1.76
N LEU A 182 17.26 -0.89 2.97
CA LEU A 182 18.24 -0.94 4.04
C LEU A 182 19.15 -2.17 3.97
N ASN A 183 19.09 -2.96 2.89
CA ASN A 183 19.81 -4.22 2.71
C ASN A 183 19.48 -5.28 3.79
N ILE A 184 18.27 -5.21 4.36
CA ILE A 184 17.76 -6.18 5.32
C ILE A 184 16.81 -7.13 4.59
N ALA A 185 17.28 -8.36 4.42
CA ALA A 185 16.63 -9.40 3.61
C ALA A 185 16.12 -10.60 4.42
N GLN A 186 16.33 -10.58 5.74
CA GLN A 186 16.05 -11.72 6.61
C GLN A 186 14.54 -12.02 6.64
N PRO A 187 14.14 -13.31 6.62
CA PRO A 187 12.75 -13.66 6.76
C PRO A 187 12.15 -13.21 8.09
N ILE A 188 10.94 -12.65 8.04
CA ILE A 188 10.19 -12.25 9.24
C ILE A 188 8.92 -13.12 9.33
N PRO A 189 8.85 -14.05 10.30
CA PRO A 189 7.64 -14.84 10.54
C PRO A 189 6.43 -13.96 10.90
N GLY A 190 5.22 -14.41 10.60
CA GLY A 190 4.00 -13.66 10.91
C GLY A 190 3.58 -12.67 9.81
N LEU A 191 4.45 -12.38 8.85
CA LEU A 191 4.21 -11.39 7.79
C LEU A 191 4.01 -12.02 6.40
N GLY A 192 3.46 -13.23 6.34
CA GLY A 192 3.00 -13.85 5.08
C GLY A 192 4.11 -14.29 4.12
N ARG A 193 3.73 -14.65 2.89
CA ARG A 193 4.67 -15.13 1.85
C ARG A 193 5.66 -14.05 1.42
N LEU A 194 5.31 -12.76 1.54
CA LEU A 194 6.16 -11.65 1.06
C LEU A 194 7.48 -11.60 1.82
N PHE A 195 7.43 -11.86 3.13
CA PHE A 195 8.60 -11.90 4.00
C PHE A 195 9.28 -13.26 4.07
N ARG A 196 8.76 -14.29 3.39
CA ARG A 196 9.41 -15.61 3.26
C ARG A 196 10.16 -15.78 1.95
N THR A 197 9.84 -14.95 0.97
CA THR A 197 10.49 -14.99 -0.34
C THR A 197 11.86 -14.33 -0.24
N ALA A 198 12.93 -15.12 -0.32
CA ALA A 198 14.28 -14.58 -0.46
C ALA A 198 14.35 -13.82 -1.80
N SER A 199 14.55 -12.52 -1.71
CA SER A 199 14.98 -11.65 -2.82
C SER A 199 16.46 -11.37 -2.65
#